data_AF-A0A6M1YPS9-F1
#
_entry.id   AF-A0A6M1YPS9-F1
#
_cell.length_a   1.000
_cell.length_b   1.000
_cell.length_c   1.000
_cell.angle_alpha   90.00
_cell.angle_beta   90.00
_cell.angle_gamma   90.00
#
_symmetry.space_group_name_H-M   'P 1'
#
loop_
_entity.id
_entity.type
_entity.pdbx_description
1 polymer ?
#
loop_
_entity_poly.entity_id
_entity_poly.type
_entity_poly.pdbx_seq_one_letter_code
_entity_poly.pdbx_strand_id
1 'polypeptide(L)'
;MFINTGKISHPFIGKGKKIESMVRKALFDFSLLDEVTSLAVALSGGKDSICLLLMLKAIIGKGFKKVNLSAIHIDGDFSCGASFEKKFLKNFCDEINEKTSQK
;
A
#
# COMPACT_ATOMS: atom_id res chain seq x y z
N MET A 1 16.03 -4.04 3.76
CA MET A 1 15.67 -2.74 3.16
C MET A 1 14.78 -2.01 4.16
N PHE A 2 15.28 -0.95 4.79
CA PHE A 2 14.46 -0.16 5.73
C PHE A 2 13.75 0.95 4.93
N ILE A 3 12.43 0.86 4.82
CA ILE A 3 11.63 1.91 4.19
C ILE A 3 11.41 2.99 5.25
N ASN A 4 12.11 4.13 5.12
CA ASN A 4 11.84 5.28 5.96
C ASN A 4 10.53 5.93 5.50
N THR A 5 9.44 5.58 6.18
CA THR A 5 8.08 6.07 5.92
C THR A 5 7.95 7.58 6.15
N GLY A 6 8.87 8.22 6.90
CA GLY A 6 8.89 9.67 7.14
C GLY A 6 9.21 10.52 5.89
N LYS A 7 9.68 9.92 4.79
CA LYS A 7 9.94 10.61 3.51
C LYS A 7 8.89 10.36 2.43
N ILE A 8 7.84 9.59 2.72
CA ILE A 8 6.79 9.27 1.75
C ILE A 8 5.67 10.29 1.89
N SER A 9 5.82 11.43 1.21
CA SER A 9 4.79 12.46 1.15
C SER A 9 4.04 12.40 -0.19
N HIS A 10 2.71 12.44 -0.11
CA HIS A 10 1.84 12.72 -1.26
C HIS A 10 1.63 14.24 -1.34
N PRO A 11 1.72 14.88 -2.51
CA PRO A 11 1.86 14.28 -3.85
C PRO A 11 3.27 13.77 -4.17
N PHE A 12 3.35 12.65 -4.91
CA PHE A 12 4.62 12.08 -5.33
C PHE A 12 5.30 12.92 -6.44
N ILE A 13 6.64 12.91 -6.48
CA ILE A 13 7.44 13.61 -7.50
C ILE A 13 8.24 12.64 -8.38
N GLY A 14 8.71 13.11 -9.54
CA GLY A 14 9.57 12.34 -10.45
C GLY A 14 8.95 11.00 -10.90
N LYS A 15 9.69 9.90 -10.74
CA LYS A 15 9.20 8.55 -11.10
C LYS A 15 7.97 8.12 -10.30
N GLY A 16 7.86 8.53 -9.03
CA GLY A 16 6.69 8.24 -8.20
C GLY A 16 5.41 8.83 -8.77
N LYS A 17 5.47 10.06 -9.33
CA LYS A 17 4.33 10.69 -10.02
C LYS A 17 3.89 9.89 -11.25
N LYS A 18 4.83 9.32 -12.00
CA LYS A 18 4.52 8.49 -13.17
C LYS A 18 3.83 7.20 -12.76
N ILE A 19 4.32 6.55 -11.69
CA ILE A 19 3.68 5.34 -11.12
C ILE A 19 2.27 5.69 -10.60
N GLU A 20 2.11 6.80 -9.86
CA GLU A 20 0.80 7.27 -9.42
C GLU A 20 -0.16 7.44 -10.61
N SER A 21 0.28 8.11 -11.67
CA SER A 21 -0.55 8.35 -12.85
C SER A 21 -0.99 7.05 -13.53
N MET A 22 -0.09 6.06 -13.62
CA MET A 22 -0.41 4.74 -14.17
C MET A 22 -1.39 3.96 -13.30
N VAL A 23 -1.21 3.98 -11.97
CA VAL A 23 -2.13 3.32 -11.04
C VAL A 23 -3.52 3.98 -11.10
N ARG A 24 -3.58 5.32 -11.10
CA ARG A 24 -4.84 6.05 -11.25
C ARG A 24 -5.55 5.70 -12.54
N LYS A 25 -4.81 5.65 -13.66
CA LYS A 25 -5.35 5.27 -14.96
C LYS A 25 -5.90 3.83 -14.93
N ALA A 26 -5.19 2.88 -14.33
CA ALA A 26 -5.69 1.51 -14.21
C ALA A 26 -6.96 1.42 -13.33
N LEU A 27 -6.99 2.12 -12.19
CA LEU A 27 -8.19 2.15 -11.33
C LEU A 27 -9.42 2.72 -12.07
N PHE A 28 -9.21 3.72 -12.92
CA PHE A 28 -10.26 4.36 -13.71
C PHE A 28 -10.68 3.53 -14.93
N ASP A 29 -9.73 3.13 -15.79
CA ASP A 29 -10.00 2.43 -17.06
C ASP A 29 -10.71 1.09 -16.85
N PHE A 30 -10.50 0.46 -15.69
CA PHE A 30 -11.09 -0.83 -15.36
C PHE A 30 -12.16 -0.76 -14.25
N SER A 31 -12.61 0.45 -13.87
CA SER A 31 -13.65 0.65 -12.84
C SER A 31 -13.40 -0.14 -11.54
N LEU A 32 -12.14 -0.26 -11.13
CA LEU A 32 -11.74 -1.23 -10.08
C LEU A 32 -12.30 -0.91 -8.69
N LEU A 33 -12.88 0.28 -8.49
CA LEU A 33 -13.33 0.75 -7.17
C LEU A 33 -14.82 1.14 -7.11
N ASP A 34 -15.57 1.10 -8.21
CA ASP A 34 -16.91 1.71 -8.27
C ASP A 34 -17.89 1.07 -7.26
N GLU A 35 -17.91 -0.27 -7.22
CA GLU A 35 -18.76 -1.05 -6.31
C GLU A 35 -18.00 -1.61 -5.11
N VAL A 36 -16.72 -1.25 -4.96
CA VAL A 36 -15.89 -1.74 -3.86
C VAL A 36 -16.10 -0.90 -2.61
N THR A 37 -16.30 -1.57 -1.48
CA THR A 37 -16.35 -0.96 -0.13
C THR A 37 -15.11 -1.30 0.68
N SER A 38 -14.52 -2.47 0.44
CA SER A 38 -13.30 -2.96 1.10
C SER A 38 -12.33 -3.50 0.07
N LEU A 39 -11.06 -3.11 0.18
CA LEU A 39 -9.97 -3.50 -0.71
C LEU A 39 -8.84 -4.12 0.11
N ALA A 40 -8.44 -5.34 -0.23
CA ALA A 40 -7.31 -6.01 0.40
C ALA A 40 -6.11 -6.09 -0.56
N VAL A 41 -4.91 -5.80 -0.04
CA VAL A 41 -3.65 -5.96 -0.76
C VAL A 41 -2.90 -7.16 -0.21
N ALA A 42 -2.56 -8.12 -1.08
CA ALA A 42 -1.68 -9.22 -0.72
C ALA A 42 -0.24 -8.71 -0.55
N LEU A 43 0.29 -8.78 0.68
CA LEU A 43 1.65 -8.38 1.03
C LEU A 43 2.56 -9.60 1.05
N SER A 44 3.51 -9.62 0.13
CA SER A 44 4.56 -10.64 0.06
C SER A 44 5.80 -10.29 0.88
N GLY A 45 5.93 -9.05 1.35
CA GLY A 45 7.21 -8.51 1.85
C GLY A 45 8.07 -7.87 0.76
N GLY A 46 7.78 -8.16 -0.51
CA GLY A 46 8.45 -7.57 -1.65
C GLY A 46 8.12 -6.09 -1.87
N LYS A 47 9.08 -5.36 -2.43
CA LYS A 47 9.00 -3.93 -2.79
C LYS A 47 7.75 -3.58 -3.60
N ASP A 48 7.30 -4.47 -4.49
CA ASP A 48 6.20 -4.20 -5.41
C ASP A 48 4.86 -4.18 -4.65
N SER A 49 4.62 -5.17 -3.80
CA SER A 49 3.42 -5.23 -2.95
C SER A 49 3.37 -4.09 -1.92
N ILE A 50 4.52 -3.73 -1.34
CA ILE A 50 4.61 -2.60 -0.40
C ILE A 50 4.38 -1.27 -1.13
N CYS A 51 4.96 -1.08 -2.32
CA CYS A 51 4.76 0.11 -3.13
C CYS A 51 3.29 0.28 -3.52
N LEU A 52 2.62 -0.80 -3.92
CA LEU A 52 1.20 -0.78 -4.24
C LEU A 52 0.34 -0.36 -3.04
N LEU A 53 0.59 -0.94 -1.85
CA LEU A 53 -0.14 -0.58 -0.64
C LEU A 53 0.01 0.90 -0.30
N LEU A 54 1.24 1.43 -0.31
CA LEU A 54 1.52 2.84 -0.06
C LEU A 54 0.87 3.76 -1.08
N MET A 55 0.93 3.39 -2.37
CA MET A 55 0.34 4.15 -3.45
C MET A 55 -1.19 4.23 -3.30
N LEU A 56 -1.85 3.09 -3.07
CA LEU A 56 -3.29 3.02 -2.84
C LEU A 56 -3.71 3.83 -1.62
N LYS A 57 -3.01 3.68 -0.49
CA LYS A 57 -3.25 4.46 0.73
C LYS A 57 -3.14 5.98 0.48
N ALA A 58 -2.20 6.40 -0.37
CA ALA A 58 -1.98 7.81 -0.67
C ALA A 58 -3.06 8.44 -1.57
N ILE A 59 -3.68 7.66 -2.47
CA ILE A 59 -4.61 8.17 -3.50
C ILE A 59 -6.09 7.86 -3.25
N ILE A 60 -6.43 6.79 -2.52
CA ILE A 60 -7.82 6.46 -2.17
C ILE A 60 -8.42 7.62 -1.35
N GLY A 61 -9.65 8.02 -1.70
CA GLY A 61 -10.29 9.21 -1.12
C GLY A 61 -9.79 10.55 -1.68
N LYS A 62 -8.80 10.57 -2.59
CA LYS A 62 -8.33 11.76 -3.32
C LYS A 62 -8.60 11.61 -4.81
N GLY A 63 -9.88 11.73 -5.19
CA GLY A 63 -10.36 11.52 -6.56
C GLY A 63 -10.88 10.11 -6.85
N PHE A 64 -10.90 9.24 -5.85
CA PHE A 64 -11.63 7.96 -5.89
C PHE A 64 -12.53 7.85 -4.67
N LYS A 65 -13.56 6.99 -4.76
CA LYS A 65 -14.39 6.58 -3.63
C LYS A 65 -13.52 6.10 -2.47
N LYS A 66 -13.88 6.49 -1.24
CA LYS A 66 -13.24 5.94 -0.04
C LYS A 66 -13.57 4.46 0.08
N VAL A 67 -12.54 3.65 0.30
CA VAL A 67 -12.67 2.21 0.56
C VAL A 67 -11.86 1.84 1.79
N ASN A 68 -12.30 0.80 2.51
CA ASN A 68 -11.57 0.24 3.63
C ASN A 68 -10.37 -0.55 3.08
N LEU A 69 -9.17 0.03 3.21
CA LEU A 69 -7.94 -0.60 2.74
C LEU A 69 -7.34 -1.50 3.82
N SER A 70 -7.10 -2.76 3.50
CA SER A 70 -6.46 -3.74 4.38
C SER A 70 -5.28 -4.41 3.69
N ALA A 71 -4.35 -4.94 4.48
CA ALA A 71 -3.20 -5.68 3.99
C ALA A 71 -3.24 -7.11 4.55
N ILE A 72 -3.05 -8.10 3.68
CA ILE A 72 -3.08 -9.53 4.05
C ILE A 72 -1.74 -10.14 3.70
N HIS A 73 -1.06 -10.71 4.68
CA HIS A 73 0.16 -11.48 4.49
C HIS A 73 -0.14 -12.94 4.81
N ILE A 74 0.24 -13.84 3.90
CA ILE A 74 0.12 -15.29 4.07
C ILE A 74 1.51 -15.82 4.40
N ASP A 75 1.62 -16.43 5.58
CA ASP A 75 2.83 -17.08 6.06
C ASP A 75 2.82 -18.56 5.64
N GLY A 76 3.99 -19.15 5.37
CA GLY A 76 4.11 -20.54 4.90
C GLY A 76 5.06 -21.36 5.77
N ASP A 77 4.69 -22.62 6.03
CA ASP A 77 5.43 -23.54 6.91
C ASP A 77 6.84 -23.93 6.41
N PHE A 78 7.18 -23.60 5.17
CA PHE A 78 8.50 -23.90 4.54
C PHE A 78 9.42 -22.68 4.44
N SER A 79 9.25 -21.65 5.27
CA SER A 79 10.20 -20.53 5.34
C SER A 79 11.40 -20.87 6.24
N CYS A 80 12.25 -21.81 5.80
CA CYS A 80 13.59 -21.97 6.38
C CYS A 80 14.41 -20.70 6.11
N GLY A 81 14.27 -19.68 6.97
CA GLY A 81 15.18 -18.52 7.01
C GLY A 81 14.58 -17.14 7.30
N ALA A 82 13.26 -16.95 7.50
CA ALA A 82 12.69 -15.59 7.49
C ALA A 82 11.61 -15.27 8.54
N SER A 83 11.77 -15.71 9.79
CA SER A 83 10.97 -15.22 10.93
C SER A 83 11.06 -13.69 11.16
N PHE A 84 11.85 -12.99 10.35
CA PHE A 84 12.04 -11.55 10.32
C PHE A 84 10.93 -10.79 9.57
N GLU A 85 10.17 -11.43 8.67
CA GLU A 85 9.21 -10.73 7.79
C GLU A 85 7.89 -10.33 8.47
N LYS A 86 7.30 -11.21 9.29
CA LYS A 86 5.96 -10.96 9.88
C LYS A 86 5.94 -9.76 10.84
N LYS A 87 6.91 -9.67 11.75
CA LYS A 87 7.00 -8.56 12.71
C LYS A 87 7.30 -7.24 11.99
N PHE A 88 8.15 -7.27 10.96
CA PHE A 88 8.44 -6.11 10.13
C PHE A 88 7.19 -5.61 9.41
N LEU A 89 6.44 -6.49 8.74
CA LEU A 89 5.23 -6.12 8.00
C LEU A 89 4.13 -5.60 8.91
N LYS A 90 3.97 -6.19 10.10
CA LYS A 90 3.03 -5.68 11.09
C LYS A 90 3.40 -4.26 11.54
N ASN A 91 4.65 -4.06 12.00
CA ASN A 91 5.11 -2.74 12.44
C ASN A 91 5.01 -1.69 11.32
N PHE A 92 5.33 -2.09 10.09
CA PHE A 92 5.19 -1.24 8.91
C PHE A 92 3.72 -0.82 8.69
N CYS A 93 2.77 -1.77 8.77
CA CYS A 93 1.34 -1.47 8.63
C CYS A 93 0.80 -0.58 9.75
N ASP A 94 1.29 -0.78 10.98
CA ASP A 94 0.93 0.04 12.14
C ASP A 94 1.41 1.49 11.91
N GLU A 95 2.68 1.67 11.51
CA GLU A 95 3.28 2.99 11.27
C GLU A 95 2.60 3.78 10.14
N ILE A 96 2.26 3.13 9.02
CA ILE A 96 1.59 3.81 7.90
C ILE A 96 0.14 4.20 8.23
N ASN A 97 -0.52 3.51 9.17
CA ASN A 97 -1.86 3.86 9.59
C ASN A 97 -1.84 5.09 10.51
N GLU A 98 -0.95 5.14 11.49
CA GLU A 98 -0.81 6.28 12.41
C GLU A 98 -0.48 7.59 11.68
N LYS A 99 0.45 7.56 10.72
CA LYS A 99 0.89 8.78 9.99
C LYS A 99 -0.17 9.38 9.07
N THR A 100 -1.18 8.61 8.67
CA THR A 100 -2.26 9.10 7.79
C THR A 100 -3.44 9.74 8.50
N SER A 101 -3.53 9.60 9.83
CA SER A 101 -4.60 10.19 10.65
C SER A 101 -4.29 11.63 11.11
N GLN A 102 -3.13 12.17 10.76
CA GLN A 102 -2.80 13.58 10.98
C GLN A 102 -3.24 14.39 9.75
N LYS A 103 -4.50 14.81 9.73
CA LYS A 103 -4.96 15.91 8.89
C LYS A 103 -6.04 16.70 9.61
#